data_AF-A0A815EUL5-F1
#
_entry.id   AF-A0A815EUL5-F1
#
_cell.length_a   1.000
_cell.length_b   1.000
_cell.length_c   1.000
_cell.angle_alpha   90.00
_cell.angle_beta   90.00
_cell.angle_gamma   90.00
#
_symmetry.space_group_name_H-M   'P 1'
#
loop_
_entity.id
_entity.type
_entity.pdbx_description
1 polymer ?
#
loop_
_entity_poly.entity_id
_entity_poly.type
_entity_poly.pdbx_seq_one_letter_code
_entity_poly.pdbx_strand_id
1 'polypeptide(L)'
;MFCILKEIRCPNCTKINHIISNRFVSSTTTNTPSNATPSQTIATVDTNVSRLPADVYRVFKGLPPLELLERNFTREKLRSVYGRYGKKSGIDVKLSWPTQEEMDEIIQDEKLYNMELKEKIRIVKERKEAKQKEIDQIQAKVEKNLKNMPKMIADYQTRAAQKELAMKAESKVKSDLARDYYGFAVDPNDERMQMMLLQIEEKQKLEEKKQRKVLKTQQAAQKLQELMGVSGEPKEISSAAEGETPTSAIDTKEQETDMKLFAQLLQQKSKLAKAASKMADEQVATATGAKGKKK
;
A
#
# COMPACT_ATOMS: atom_id res chain seq x y z
N MET A 1 -9.46 -10.47 -20.01
CA MET A 1 -10.52 -11.44 -20.39
C MET A 1 -11.07 -12.01 -19.10
N PHE A 2 -12.30 -11.83 -18.63
CA PHE A 2 -13.55 -11.26 -19.15
C PHE A 2 -14.25 -10.59 -17.95
N CYS A 3 -14.77 -9.38 -18.15
CA CYS A 3 -15.74 -8.76 -17.25
C CYS A 3 -17.11 -9.42 -17.49
N ILE A 4 -17.81 -9.85 -16.45
CA ILE A 4 -19.25 -10.10 -16.50
C ILE A 4 -19.88 -9.27 -15.38
N LEU A 5 -20.26 -8.05 -15.74
CA LEU A 5 -21.10 -7.16 -14.96
C LEU A 5 -22.56 -7.48 -15.27
N LYS A 6 -23.21 -8.08 -14.26
CA LYS A 6 -24.61 -7.90 -13.83
C LYS A 6 -25.52 -7.06 -14.75
N GLU A 7 -26.46 -7.74 -15.40
CA GLU A 7 -27.73 -7.13 -15.83
C GLU A 7 -28.63 -6.93 -14.59
N ILE A 8 -28.92 -5.68 -14.24
CA ILE A 8 -30.04 -5.33 -13.38
C ILE A 8 -31.11 -4.72 -14.29
N ARG A 9 -32.15 -5.53 -14.55
CA ARG A 9 -33.35 -5.15 -15.30
C ARG A 9 -34.22 -4.24 -14.43
N CYS A 10 -34.46 -3.01 -14.88
CA CYS A 10 -35.45 -2.12 -14.27
C CYS A 10 -36.83 -2.37 -14.90
N PRO A 11 -37.89 -2.69 -14.15
CA PRO A 11 -39.19 -3.05 -14.70
C PRO A 11 -40.14 -1.84 -14.72
N ASN A 12 -39.72 -0.67 -15.23
CA ASN A 12 -40.67 0.43 -15.47
C ASN A 12 -40.16 1.54 -16.42
N CYS A 13 -39.86 1.18 -17.67
CA CYS A 13 -39.69 2.18 -18.73
C CYS A 13 -40.76 1.97 -19.81
N THR A 14 -41.90 2.61 -19.60
CA THR A 14 -42.91 2.80 -20.65
C THR A 14 -42.47 3.91 -21.59
N LYS A 15 -42.64 3.63 -22.89
CA LYS A 15 -42.30 4.46 -24.04
C LYS A 15 -43.10 5.76 -24.01
N ILE A 16 -42.41 6.91 -23.99
CA ILE A 16 -42.99 8.21 -24.31
C ILE A 16 -42.67 8.48 -25.78
N ASN A 17 -43.69 8.37 -26.63
CA ASN A 17 -43.62 8.78 -28.03
C ASN A 17 -43.58 10.31 -28.11
N HIS A 18 -42.54 10.83 -28.75
CA HIS A 18 -42.49 12.19 -29.26
C HIS A 18 -43.57 12.38 -30.33
N ILE A 19 -44.45 13.37 -30.15
CA ILE A 19 -45.12 14.04 -31.27
C ILE A 19 -44.83 15.52 -31.13
N ILE A 20 -43.87 15.97 -31.94
CA ILE A 20 -43.64 17.37 -32.26
C ILE A 20 -44.60 17.71 -33.40
N SER A 21 -45.47 18.69 -33.19
CA SER A 21 -45.99 19.50 -34.30
C SER A 21 -46.37 20.89 -33.81
N ASN A 22 -45.58 21.84 -34.29
CA ASN A 22 -45.86 23.26 -34.33
C ASN A 22 -47.28 23.52 -34.85
N ARG A 23 -48.03 24.36 -34.15
CA ARG A 23 -48.96 25.28 -34.81
C ARG A 23 -48.94 26.63 -34.12
N PHE A 24 -48.03 27.44 -34.64
CA PHE A 24 -48.08 28.89 -34.66
C PHE A 24 -49.37 29.33 -35.36
N VAL A 25 -50.25 30.05 -34.66
CA VAL A 25 -51.19 31.00 -35.27
C VAL A 25 -51.37 32.17 -34.30
N SER A 26 -50.90 33.34 -34.72
CA SER A 26 -51.17 34.63 -34.10
C SER A 26 -52.46 35.23 -34.68
N SER A 27 -53.29 35.82 -33.82
CA SER A 27 -54.24 36.90 -34.17
C SER A 27 -54.87 37.43 -32.86
N THR A 28 -54.36 38.54 -32.33
CA THR A 28 -54.95 39.90 -32.40
C THR A 28 -56.24 40.09 -31.60
N THR A 29 -56.10 40.81 -30.48
CA THR A 29 -56.93 41.92 -29.98
C THR A 29 -58.43 41.95 -30.33
N THR A 30 -59.27 41.97 -29.29
CA THR A 30 -60.21 43.08 -29.02
C THR A 30 -60.59 43.08 -27.54
N ASN A 31 -60.27 44.17 -26.84
CA ASN A 31 -60.91 44.56 -25.58
C ASN A 31 -62.34 44.99 -25.88
N THR A 32 -63.31 44.39 -25.20
CA THR A 32 -64.68 44.91 -25.11
C THR A 32 -65.11 44.84 -23.63
N PRO A 33 -65.33 45.97 -22.95
CA PRO A 33 -65.97 45.98 -21.65
C PRO A 33 -67.48 46.15 -21.86
N SER A 34 -68.28 45.14 -21.53
CA SER A 34 -69.72 45.31 -21.42
C SER A 34 -70.23 44.67 -20.14
N ASN A 35 -70.50 45.57 -19.21
CA ASN A 35 -71.42 45.46 -18.09
C ASN A 35 -72.65 44.59 -18.42
N ALA A 36 -72.87 43.51 -17.66
CA ALA A 36 -74.12 42.76 -17.65
C ALA A 36 -74.46 42.33 -16.22
N THR A 37 -75.56 42.89 -15.74
CA THR A 37 -76.27 42.71 -14.46
C THR A 37 -76.83 41.26 -14.36
N PRO A 38 -77.24 40.77 -13.17
CA PRO A 38 -77.21 39.35 -12.81
C PRO A 38 -78.37 38.57 -13.42
N SER A 39 -78.05 37.60 -14.27
CA SER A 39 -79.00 36.57 -14.65
C SER A 39 -79.15 35.55 -13.52
N GLN A 40 -80.25 35.71 -12.78
CA GLN A 40 -81.17 34.66 -12.36
C GLN A 40 -80.56 33.27 -12.19
N THR A 41 -80.37 32.89 -10.93
CA THR A 41 -80.14 31.54 -10.44
C THR A 41 -81.20 30.58 -10.97
N ILE A 42 -80.89 29.87 -12.05
CA ILE A 42 -81.49 28.56 -12.32
C ILE A 42 -80.93 27.66 -11.22
N ALA A 43 -81.77 27.23 -10.28
CA ALA A 43 -81.40 26.21 -9.31
C ALA A 43 -80.94 24.97 -10.10
N THR A 44 -79.63 24.75 -10.18
CA THR A 44 -79.05 23.54 -10.73
C THR A 44 -79.64 22.37 -9.96
N VAL A 45 -80.50 21.60 -10.63
CA VAL A 45 -81.00 20.31 -10.14
C VAL A 45 -79.79 19.50 -9.70
N ASP A 46 -79.76 19.07 -8.45
CA ASP A 46 -78.61 18.37 -7.88
C ASP A 46 -78.47 17.00 -8.55
N THR A 47 -77.59 16.89 -9.56
CA THR A 47 -77.41 15.69 -10.40
C THR A 47 -76.63 14.56 -9.70
N ASN A 48 -76.48 14.60 -8.37
CA ASN A 48 -75.76 13.60 -7.60
C ASN A 48 -76.65 12.39 -7.28
N VAL A 49 -76.94 11.57 -8.30
CA VAL A 49 -77.73 10.33 -8.16
C VAL A 49 -77.04 9.33 -7.23
N SER A 50 -75.70 9.33 -7.21
CA SER A 50 -74.86 8.45 -6.39
C SER A 50 -74.86 8.79 -4.89
N ARG A 51 -75.47 9.91 -4.47
CA ARG A 51 -75.48 10.40 -3.08
C ARG A 51 -74.09 10.46 -2.43
N LEU A 52 -73.05 10.67 -3.25
CA LEU A 52 -71.69 10.79 -2.76
C LEU A 52 -71.53 12.11 -1.99
N PRO A 53 -70.63 12.18 -0.99
CA PRO A 53 -70.25 13.45 -0.39
C PRO A 53 -69.82 14.45 -1.45
N ALA A 54 -70.16 15.73 -1.27
CA ALA A 54 -69.94 16.77 -2.27
C ALA A 54 -68.49 16.82 -2.78
N ASP A 55 -67.50 16.67 -1.88
CA ASP A 55 -66.09 16.65 -2.26
C ASP A 55 -65.72 15.44 -3.13
N VAL A 56 -66.21 14.26 -2.78
CA VAL A 56 -65.96 13.03 -3.53
C VAL A 56 -66.59 13.12 -4.92
N TYR A 57 -67.80 13.69 -5.00
CA TYR A 57 -68.50 13.93 -6.26
C TYR A 57 -67.73 14.93 -7.15
N ARG A 58 -67.18 16.00 -6.58
CA ARG A 58 -66.38 16.98 -7.33
C ARG A 58 -65.06 16.39 -7.84
N VAL A 59 -64.38 15.60 -7.01
CA VAL A 59 -63.18 14.87 -7.42
C VAL A 59 -63.51 13.92 -8.59
N PHE A 60 -64.63 13.19 -8.52
CA PHE A 60 -65.10 12.36 -9.63
C PHE A 60 -65.37 13.15 -10.92
N LYS A 61 -65.86 14.39 -10.80
CA LYS A 61 -66.07 15.31 -11.93
C LYS A 61 -64.79 16.05 -12.38
N GLY A 62 -63.63 15.76 -11.79
CA GLY A 62 -62.37 16.44 -12.11
C GLY A 62 -62.32 17.90 -11.68
N LEU A 63 -63.15 18.28 -10.70
CA LEU A 63 -63.16 19.58 -10.05
C LEU A 63 -62.38 19.48 -8.72
N PRO A 64 -61.76 20.59 -8.25
CA PRO A 64 -61.14 20.60 -6.94
C PRO A 64 -62.17 20.28 -5.84
N PRO A 65 -61.77 19.80 -4.65
CA PRO A 65 -62.66 19.73 -3.48
C PRO A 65 -63.10 21.13 -3.03
N LEU A 66 -64.26 21.26 -2.35
CA LEU A 66 -64.83 22.57 -1.92
C LEU A 66 -64.03 23.17 -0.79
N GLU A 67 -63.70 22.34 0.19
CA GLU A 67 -62.98 22.76 1.38
C GLU A 67 -61.75 21.89 1.53
N LEU A 68 -60.58 22.51 1.39
CA LEU A 68 -59.42 21.99 2.10
C LEU A 68 -59.73 22.22 3.58
N LEU A 69 -60.20 21.17 4.28
CA LEU A 69 -60.40 21.26 5.74
C LEU A 69 -59.17 21.93 6.37
N GLU A 70 -59.34 22.73 7.41
CA GLU A 70 -58.25 23.49 8.05
C GLU A 70 -57.05 22.60 8.42
N ARG A 71 -57.33 21.36 8.85
CA ARG A 71 -56.31 20.33 9.15
C ARG A 71 -55.49 19.85 7.93
N ASN A 72 -55.96 20.09 6.72
CA ASN A 72 -55.36 19.73 5.46
C ASN A 72 -54.70 20.92 4.74
N PHE A 73 -54.62 22.09 5.39
CA PHE A 73 -54.00 23.29 4.81
C PHE A 73 -52.47 23.28 4.98
N THR A 74 -51.81 22.24 4.46
CA THR A 74 -50.35 22.22 4.36
C THR A 74 -49.92 22.70 2.97
N ARG A 75 -48.75 23.35 2.88
CA ARG A 75 -48.18 23.81 1.59
C ARG A 75 -47.99 22.66 0.60
N GLU A 76 -47.66 21.47 1.08
CA GLU A 76 -47.59 20.24 0.27
C GLU A 76 -48.94 19.85 -0.34
N LYS A 77 -50.02 19.92 0.46
CA LYS A 77 -51.35 19.59 -0.04
C LYS A 77 -51.84 20.62 -1.06
N LEU A 78 -51.55 21.90 -0.83
CA LEU A 78 -51.83 22.99 -1.76
C LEU A 78 -51.08 22.79 -3.09
N ARG A 79 -49.78 22.45 -3.05
CA ARG A 79 -48.99 22.07 -4.24
C ARG A 79 -49.62 20.89 -4.98
N SER A 80 -50.05 19.86 -4.25
CA SER A 80 -50.67 18.67 -4.84
C SER A 80 -52.00 18.97 -5.53
N VAL A 81 -52.87 19.77 -4.90
CA VAL A 81 -54.16 20.15 -5.47
C VAL A 81 -53.99 21.08 -6.67
N TYR A 82 -53.11 22.08 -6.57
CA TYR A 82 -52.78 22.95 -7.70
C TYR A 82 -52.15 22.16 -8.86
N GLY A 83 -51.28 21.19 -8.59
CA GLY A 83 -50.71 20.32 -9.62
C GLY A 83 -51.75 19.45 -10.34
N ARG A 84 -52.82 19.04 -9.64
CA ARG A 84 -53.89 18.20 -10.22
C ARG A 84 -54.95 18.99 -10.98
N TYR A 85 -55.38 20.13 -10.44
CA TYR A 85 -56.53 20.89 -10.97
C TYR A 85 -56.14 22.23 -11.61
N GLY A 86 -54.87 22.65 -11.47
CA GLY A 86 -54.35 23.91 -11.98
C GLY A 86 -55.10 25.12 -11.41
N LYS A 87 -55.30 26.13 -12.27
CA LYS A 87 -56.01 27.37 -11.92
C LYS A 87 -57.47 27.16 -11.47
N LYS A 88 -58.09 26.03 -11.84
CA LYS A 88 -59.47 25.71 -11.41
C LYS A 88 -59.58 25.54 -9.89
N SER A 89 -58.47 25.25 -9.22
CA SER A 89 -58.40 25.13 -7.75
C SER A 89 -58.59 26.45 -7.00
N GLY A 90 -58.38 27.60 -7.65
CA GLY A 90 -58.44 28.90 -6.99
C GLY A 90 -57.31 29.15 -5.98
N ILE A 91 -56.28 28.28 -5.93
CA ILE A 91 -55.13 28.43 -5.04
C ILE A 91 -54.11 29.39 -5.64
N ASP A 92 -53.63 30.33 -4.84
CA ASP A 92 -52.55 31.24 -5.21
C ASP A 92 -51.22 30.50 -5.36
N VAL A 93 -50.62 30.60 -6.55
CA VAL A 93 -49.33 29.94 -6.86
C VAL A 93 -48.20 30.44 -5.97
N LYS A 94 -48.28 31.68 -5.46
CA LYS A 94 -47.25 32.26 -4.59
C LYS A 94 -47.06 31.44 -3.31
N LEU A 95 -48.15 30.89 -2.76
CA LEU A 95 -48.12 30.07 -1.55
C LEU A 95 -47.46 28.70 -1.78
N SER A 96 -47.34 28.28 -3.05
CA SER A 96 -46.68 27.03 -3.40
C SER A 96 -45.14 27.13 -3.40
N TRP A 97 -44.57 28.34 -3.46
CA TRP A 97 -43.12 28.51 -3.34
C TRP A 97 -42.66 28.42 -1.88
N PRO A 98 -41.44 27.92 -1.62
CA PRO A 98 -40.84 28.00 -0.28
C PRO A 98 -40.77 29.43 0.24
N THR A 99 -40.76 29.58 1.56
CA THR A 99 -40.50 30.87 2.21
C THR A 99 -39.02 31.23 2.10
N GLN A 100 -38.67 32.49 2.37
CA GLN A 100 -37.28 32.94 2.33
C GLN A 100 -36.40 32.15 3.31
N GLU A 101 -36.92 31.86 4.52
CA GLU A 101 -36.24 31.06 5.53
C GLU A 101 -35.94 29.63 5.02
N GLU A 102 -36.93 28.96 4.41
CA GLU A 102 -36.74 27.63 3.82
C GLU A 102 -35.78 27.64 2.63
N MET A 103 -35.78 28.72 1.83
CA MET A 103 -34.80 28.86 0.75
C MET A 103 -33.38 28.97 1.31
N ASP A 104 -33.18 29.74 2.38
CA ASP A 104 -31.88 29.88 3.02
C ASP A 104 -31.41 28.55 3.62
N GLU A 105 -32.30 27.76 4.23
CA GLU A 105 -32.02 26.40 4.69
C GLU A 105 -31.60 25.48 3.55
N ILE A 106 -32.36 25.45 2.44
CA ILE A 106 -32.03 24.63 1.26
C ILE A 106 -30.65 25.02 0.69
N ILE A 107 -30.36 26.32 0.60
CA ILE A 107 -29.06 26.82 0.11
C ILE A 107 -27.93 26.42 1.06
N GLN A 108 -28.15 26.45 2.37
CA GLN A 108 -27.16 26.02 3.36
C GLN A 108 -26.90 24.51 3.28
N ASP A 109 -27.95 23.71 3.17
CA ASP A 109 -27.86 22.25 3.00
C ASP A 109 -27.13 21.90 1.71
N GLU A 110 -27.45 22.57 0.60
CA GLU A 110 -26.75 22.37 -0.66
C GLU A 110 -25.26 22.67 -0.54
N LYS A 111 -24.88 23.75 0.15
CA LYS A 111 -23.46 24.09 0.38
C LYS A 111 -22.76 23.09 1.30
N LEU A 112 -23.47 22.53 2.29
CA LEU A 112 -22.92 21.57 3.24
C LEU A 112 -22.68 20.20 2.58
N TYR A 113 -23.65 19.71 1.82
CA TYR A 113 -23.62 18.37 1.24
C TYR A 113 -23.01 18.33 -0.16
N ASN A 114 -23.12 19.41 -0.94
CA ASN A 114 -22.62 19.46 -2.32
C ASN A 114 -21.43 20.42 -2.45
N MET A 115 -20.24 19.84 -2.71
CA MET A 115 -19.06 20.63 -3.09
C MET A 115 -19.21 21.28 -4.47
N GLU A 116 -18.51 22.40 -4.67
CA GLU A 116 -18.44 23.07 -5.97
C GLU A 116 -17.80 22.14 -7.02
N LEU A 117 -18.26 22.23 -8.27
CA LEU A 117 -17.71 21.43 -9.37
C LEU A 117 -16.19 21.60 -9.52
N LYS A 118 -15.68 22.82 -9.32
CA LYS A 118 -14.24 23.11 -9.40
C LYS A 118 -13.44 22.35 -8.35
N GLU A 119 -13.95 22.26 -7.12
CA GLU A 119 -13.33 21.52 -6.03
C GLU A 119 -13.31 20.02 -6.32
N LYS A 120 -14.43 19.47 -6.81
CA LYS A 120 -14.51 18.07 -7.25
C LYS A 120 -13.45 17.76 -8.31
N ILE A 121 -13.29 18.64 -9.30
CA ILE A 121 -12.26 18.48 -10.35
C ILE A 121 -10.85 18.51 -9.75
N ARG A 122 -10.57 19.43 -8.82
CA ARG A 122 -9.26 19.52 -8.13
C ARG A 122 -8.95 18.23 -7.37
N ILE A 123 -9.89 17.75 -6.55
CA ILE A 123 -9.73 16.51 -5.78
C ILE A 123 -9.47 15.31 -6.70
N VAL A 124 -10.20 15.22 -7.82
CA VAL A 124 -9.99 14.13 -8.79
C VAL A 124 -8.60 14.21 -9.44
N LYS A 125 -8.12 15.41 -9.78
CA LYS A 125 -6.77 15.62 -10.34
C LYS A 125 -5.70 15.23 -9.32
N GLU A 126 -5.78 15.73 -8.09
CA GLU A 126 -4.84 15.40 -7.02
C GLU A 126 -4.78 13.90 -6.74
N ARG A 127 -5.94 13.23 -6.68
CA ARG A 127 -5.99 11.76 -6.52
C ARG A 127 -5.33 11.02 -7.68
N LYS A 128 -5.50 11.51 -8.92
CA LYS A 128 -4.84 10.90 -10.10
C LYS A 128 -3.33 11.09 -10.04
N GLU A 129 -2.86 12.28 -9.70
CA GLU A 129 -1.44 12.58 -9.58
C GLU A 129 -0.78 11.79 -8.44
N ALA A 130 -1.44 11.66 -7.30
CA ALA A 130 -0.95 10.84 -6.19
C ALA A 130 -0.81 9.36 -6.58
N LYS A 131 -1.82 8.80 -7.24
CA LYS A 131 -1.78 7.43 -7.76
C LYS A 131 -0.68 7.24 -8.79
N GLN A 132 -0.50 8.22 -9.69
CA GLN A 132 0.56 8.13 -10.70
C GLN A 132 1.94 8.11 -10.04
N LYS A 133 2.18 9.01 -9.06
CA LYS A 133 3.43 9.03 -8.30
C LYS A 133 3.70 7.71 -7.57
N GLU A 134 2.67 7.09 -7.01
CA GLU A 134 2.80 5.78 -6.35
C GLU A 134 3.21 4.69 -7.35
N ILE A 135 2.56 4.66 -8.52
CA ILE A 135 2.90 3.72 -9.60
C ILE A 135 4.35 3.93 -10.06
N ASP A 136 4.75 5.19 -10.30
CA ASP A 136 6.10 5.53 -10.75
C ASP A 136 7.15 5.11 -9.72
N GLN A 137 6.87 5.28 -8.42
CA GLN A 137 7.74 4.81 -7.33
C GLN A 137 7.87 3.29 -7.29
N ILE A 138 6.76 2.57 -7.49
CA ILE A 138 6.77 1.11 -7.54
C ILE A 138 7.59 0.64 -8.74
N GLN A 139 7.37 1.22 -9.92
CA GLN A 139 8.12 0.90 -11.13
C GLN A 139 9.62 1.14 -10.93
N ALA A 140 10.02 2.29 -10.39
CA ALA A 140 11.41 2.60 -10.11
C ALA A 140 12.06 1.61 -9.12
N LYS A 141 11.31 1.12 -8.11
CA LYS A 141 11.79 0.08 -7.19
C LYS A 141 11.95 -1.27 -7.89
N VAL A 142 10.96 -1.66 -8.70
CA VAL A 142 11.00 -2.90 -9.48
C VAL A 142 12.18 -2.90 -10.43
N GLU A 143 12.42 -1.81 -11.16
CA GLU A 143 13.57 -1.68 -12.06
C GLU A 143 14.92 -1.82 -11.34
N LYS A 144 15.07 -1.19 -10.16
CA LYS A 144 16.28 -1.34 -9.34
C LYS A 144 16.49 -2.79 -8.90
N ASN A 145 15.42 -3.46 -8.49
CA ASN A 145 15.48 -4.85 -8.09
C ASN A 145 15.84 -5.75 -9.27
N LEU A 146 15.18 -5.57 -10.43
CA LEU A 146 15.48 -6.31 -11.66
C LEU A 146 16.94 -6.17 -12.10
N LYS A 147 17.53 -4.98 -11.95
CA LYS A 147 18.97 -4.77 -12.21
C LYS A 147 19.88 -5.56 -11.26
N ASN A 148 19.48 -5.76 -10.01
CA ASN A 148 20.25 -6.51 -9.02
C ASN A 148 20.00 -8.04 -9.06
N MET A 149 18.86 -8.47 -9.60
CA MET A 149 18.49 -9.90 -9.74
C MET A 149 19.57 -10.79 -10.36
N PRO A 150 20.21 -10.46 -11.50
CA PRO A 150 21.18 -11.37 -12.13
C PRO A 150 22.39 -11.66 -11.22
N LYS A 151 22.85 -10.66 -10.47
CA LYS A 151 23.93 -10.84 -9.49
C LYS A 151 23.49 -11.79 -8.37
N MET A 152 22.29 -11.58 -7.81
CA MET A 152 21.75 -12.45 -6.76
C MET A 152 21.57 -13.90 -7.22
N ILE A 153 21.17 -14.10 -8.48
CA ILE A 153 21.03 -15.45 -9.07
C ILE A 153 22.41 -16.11 -9.18
N ALA A 154 23.43 -15.40 -9.67
CA ALA A 154 24.79 -15.92 -9.76
C ALA A 154 25.36 -16.26 -8.36
N ASP A 155 25.17 -15.38 -7.38
CA ASP A 155 25.59 -15.61 -5.99
C ASP A 155 24.86 -16.81 -5.37
N TYR A 156 23.59 -17.03 -5.71
CA TYR A 156 22.84 -18.19 -5.25
C TYR A 156 23.34 -19.49 -5.90
N GLN A 157 23.52 -19.49 -7.22
CA GLN A 157 23.99 -20.66 -7.96
C GLN A 157 25.39 -21.09 -7.51
N THR A 158 26.29 -20.13 -7.29
CA THR A 158 27.65 -20.43 -6.77
C THR A 158 27.60 -21.03 -5.37
N ARG A 159 26.79 -20.47 -4.46
CA ARG A 159 26.60 -21.05 -3.12
C ARG A 159 25.96 -22.44 -3.16
N ALA A 160 24.98 -22.66 -4.04
CA ALA A 160 24.34 -23.95 -4.22
C ALA A 160 25.36 -25.00 -4.71
N ALA A 161 26.17 -24.65 -5.71
CA ALA A 161 27.23 -25.53 -6.23
C ALA A 161 28.29 -25.84 -5.16
N GLN A 162 28.73 -24.83 -4.39
CA GLN A 162 29.68 -25.03 -3.29
C GLN A 162 29.12 -25.96 -2.21
N LYS A 163 27.84 -25.80 -1.83
CA LYS A 163 27.18 -26.69 -0.87
C LYS A 163 27.06 -28.11 -1.41
N GLU A 164 26.72 -28.28 -2.68
CA GLU A 164 26.62 -29.60 -3.30
C GLU A 164 27.99 -30.31 -3.34
N LEU A 165 29.06 -29.58 -3.70
CA LEU A 165 30.42 -30.12 -3.69
C LEU A 165 30.87 -30.48 -2.28
N ALA A 166 30.60 -29.63 -1.27
CA ALA A 166 30.92 -29.90 0.12
C ALA A 166 30.17 -31.13 0.63
N MET A 167 28.86 -31.26 0.37
CA MET A 167 28.09 -32.45 0.75
C MET A 167 28.62 -33.72 0.10
N LYS A 168 28.98 -33.67 -1.19
CA LYS A 168 29.58 -34.82 -1.90
C LYS A 168 30.96 -35.18 -1.36
N ALA A 169 31.77 -34.19 -0.97
CA ALA A 169 33.07 -34.43 -0.35
C ALA A 169 32.91 -35.05 1.04
N GLU A 170 32.03 -34.50 1.88
CA GLU A 170 31.73 -35.04 3.20
C GLU A 170 31.15 -36.45 3.12
N SER A 171 30.26 -36.74 2.17
CA SER A 171 29.71 -38.08 2.00
C SER A 171 30.79 -39.08 1.62
N LYS A 172 31.75 -38.70 0.77
CA LYS A 172 32.89 -39.54 0.39
C LYS A 172 33.83 -39.79 1.57
N VAL A 173 34.20 -38.75 2.31
CA VAL A 173 35.04 -38.89 3.50
C VAL A 173 34.37 -39.80 4.54
N LYS A 174 33.06 -39.65 4.75
CA LYS A 174 32.29 -40.52 5.65
C LYS A 174 32.27 -41.98 5.16
N SER A 175 32.08 -42.21 3.86
CA SER A 175 32.11 -43.57 3.29
C SER A 175 33.49 -44.21 3.36
N ASP A 176 34.56 -43.45 3.14
CA ASP A 176 35.93 -43.94 3.20
C ASP A 176 36.31 -44.31 4.64
N LEU A 177 35.96 -43.45 5.61
CA LEU A 177 36.19 -43.71 7.03
C LEU A 177 35.40 -44.93 7.54
N ALA A 178 34.15 -45.10 7.08
CA ALA A 178 33.35 -46.27 7.41
C ALA A 178 33.96 -47.55 6.82
N ARG A 179 34.52 -47.46 5.60
CA ARG A 179 35.22 -48.58 4.96
C ARG A 179 36.48 -48.98 5.72
N ASP A 180 37.25 -48.02 6.23
CA ASP A 180 38.45 -48.28 7.03
C ASP A 180 38.12 -48.93 8.38
N TYR A 181 37.00 -48.54 9.01
CA TYR A 181 36.60 -49.07 10.31
C TYR A 181 35.95 -50.46 10.23
N TYR A 182 35.08 -50.68 9.25
CA TYR A 182 34.31 -51.93 9.11
C TYR A 182 34.90 -52.92 8.10
N GLY A 183 35.75 -52.47 7.17
CA GLY A 183 36.34 -53.29 6.12
C GLY A 183 35.45 -53.52 4.89
N PHE A 184 34.21 -53.01 4.89
CA PHE A 184 33.27 -53.11 3.77
C PHE A 184 32.52 -51.78 3.57
N ALA A 185 31.92 -51.58 2.40
CA ALA A 185 31.14 -50.37 2.10
C ALA A 185 29.80 -50.40 2.87
N VAL A 186 29.56 -49.38 3.68
CA VAL A 186 28.34 -49.17 4.48
C VAL A 186 27.60 -47.96 3.92
N ASP A 187 26.27 -48.04 3.86
CA ASP A 187 25.46 -46.94 3.34
C ASP A 187 25.41 -45.75 4.32
N PRO A 188 25.37 -44.50 3.81
CA PRO A 188 25.45 -43.31 4.65
C PRO A 188 24.21 -43.06 5.53
N ASN A 189 23.13 -43.81 5.34
CA ASN A 189 21.91 -43.68 6.13
C ASN A 189 21.79 -44.75 7.22
N ASP A 190 22.72 -45.70 7.29
CA ASP A 190 22.65 -46.81 8.25
C ASP A 190 22.98 -46.37 9.69
N GLU A 191 22.25 -46.94 10.65
CA GLU A 191 22.42 -46.68 12.09
C GLU A 191 23.84 -46.98 12.59
N ARG A 192 24.50 -48.00 11.99
CA ARG A 192 25.87 -48.40 12.35
C ARG A 192 26.88 -47.28 12.10
N MET A 193 26.77 -46.59 10.97
CA MET A 193 27.68 -45.51 10.62
C MET A 193 27.45 -44.29 11.53
N GLN A 194 26.20 -44.00 11.90
CA GLN A 194 25.89 -42.92 12.85
C GLN A 194 26.53 -43.18 14.22
N MET A 195 26.43 -44.40 14.73
CA MET A 195 27.06 -44.78 16.00
C MET A 195 28.59 -44.69 15.94
N MET A 196 29.22 -45.07 14.82
CA MET A 196 30.66 -44.94 14.60
C MET A 196 31.11 -43.47 14.61
N LEU A 197 30.41 -42.59 13.87
CA LEU A 197 30.73 -41.16 13.82
C LEU A 197 30.61 -40.52 15.21
N LEU A 198 29.60 -40.88 15.99
CA LEU A 198 29.45 -40.43 17.37
C LEU A 198 30.64 -40.85 18.26
N GLN A 199 31.10 -42.11 18.14
CA GLN A 199 32.27 -42.58 18.89
C GLN A 199 33.57 -41.85 18.50
N ILE A 200 33.74 -41.53 17.22
CA ILE A 200 34.92 -40.79 16.73
C ILE A 200 34.87 -39.34 17.24
N GLU A 201 33.71 -38.69 17.17
CA GLU A 201 33.53 -37.34 17.72
C GLU A 201 33.79 -37.28 19.23
N GLU A 202 33.34 -38.27 20.00
CA GLU A 202 33.59 -38.34 21.45
C GLU A 202 35.08 -38.49 21.77
N LYS A 203 35.79 -39.33 21.01
CA LYS A 203 37.25 -39.50 21.13
C LYS A 203 37.99 -38.21 20.80
N GLN A 204 37.65 -37.55 19.68
CA GLN A 204 38.25 -36.28 19.27
C GLN A 204 37.98 -35.17 20.31
N LYS A 205 36.75 -35.02 20.80
CA LYS A 205 36.41 -34.06 21.86
C LYS A 205 37.20 -34.32 23.15
N LEU A 206 37.48 -35.58 23.48
CA LEU A 206 38.27 -35.93 24.65
C LEU A 206 39.76 -35.59 24.45
N GLU A 207 40.30 -35.83 23.26
CA GLU A 207 41.67 -35.51 22.88
C GLU A 207 41.90 -33.99 22.82
N GLU A 208 40.99 -33.22 22.22
CA GLU A 208 41.04 -31.75 22.23
C GLU A 208 41.02 -31.19 23.65
N LYS A 209 40.20 -31.76 24.54
CA LYS A 209 40.18 -31.36 25.96
C LYS A 209 41.51 -31.67 26.65
N LYS A 210 42.17 -32.78 26.31
CA LYS A 210 43.50 -33.13 26.86
C LYS A 210 44.58 -32.21 26.30
N GLN A 211 44.61 -31.97 24.99
CA GLN A 211 45.54 -31.05 24.34
C GLN A 211 45.39 -29.61 24.87
N ARG A 212 44.15 -29.13 25.04
CA ARG A 212 43.87 -27.81 25.63
C ARG A 212 44.35 -27.71 27.08
N LYS A 213 44.32 -28.80 27.86
CA LYS A 213 44.90 -28.83 29.21
C LYS A 213 46.43 -28.79 29.17
N VAL A 214 47.05 -29.57 28.29
CA VAL A 214 48.51 -29.61 28.10
C VAL A 214 49.06 -28.25 27.65
N LEU A 215 48.41 -27.60 26.67
CA LEU A 215 48.79 -26.26 26.21
C LEU A 215 48.68 -25.22 27.33
N LYS A 216 47.62 -25.28 28.15
CA LYS A 216 47.47 -24.39 29.31
C LYS A 216 48.55 -24.62 30.36
N THR A 217 48.92 -25.87 30.64
CA THR A 217 50.02 -26.19 31.58
C THR A 217 51.37 -25.76 31.04
N GLN A 218 51.62 -25.89 29.74
CA GLN A 218 52.86 -25.44 29.09
C GLN A 218 52.96 -23.91 29.10
N GLN A 219 51.88 -23.19 28.77
CA GLN A 219 51.82 -21.73 28.86
C GLN A 219 52.01 -21.23 30.29
N ALA A 220 51.44 -21.92 31.28
CA ALA A 220 51.63 -21.58 32.69
C ALA A 220 53.08 -21.84 33.15
N ALA A 221 53.70 -22.94 32.72
CA ALA A 221 55.09 -23.26 33.02
C ALA A 221 56.07 -22.28 32.36
N GLN A 222 55.83 -21.88 31.11
CA GLN A 222 56.61 -20.85 30.41
C GLN A 222 56.53 -19.51 31.13
N LYS A 223 55.33 -19.08 31.52
CA LYS A 223 55.14 -17.83 32.26
C LYS A 223 55.78 -17.86 33.66
N LEU A 224 55.83 -19.03 34.29
CA LEU A 224 56.48 -19.23 35.59
C LEU A 224 58.01 -19.24 35.46
N GLN A 225 58.56 -19.83 34.40
CA GLN A 225 59.99 -19.74 34.06
C GLN A 225 60.42 -18.31 33.74
N GLU A 226 59.59 -17.55 33.02
CA GLU A 226 59.84 -16.13 32.71
C GLU A 226 59.81 -15.24 33.96
N LEU A 227 58.94 -15.55 34.92
CA LEU A 227 58.88 -14.87 36.23
C LEU A 227 59.99 -15.30 37.20
N MET A 228 60.54 -16.51 37.04
CA MET A 228 61.61 -17.06 37.88
C MET A 228 63.02 -16.74 37.37
N GLY A 229 63.22 -15.62 36.66
CA GLY A 229 64.53 -15.13 36.24
C GLY A 229 65.61 -15.23 37.32
N VAL A 230 66.40 -16.31 37.25
CA VAL A 230 67.69 -16.51 37.90
C VAL A 230 68.68 -16.81 36.79
N SER A 231 69.72 -15.97 36.77
CA SER A 231 70.97 -16.14 36.04
C SER A 231 71.52 -17.57 36.11
N GLY A 232 71.69 -18.22 34.96
CA GLY A 232 72.47 -19.46 34.82
C GLY A 232 72.46 -19.97 33.38
N GLU A 233 73.55 -19.74 32.65
CA GLU A 233 73.82 -20.39 31.36
C GLU A 233 74.31 -21.86 31.54
N PRO A 234 74.62 -22.65 30.48
CA PRO A 234 73.94 -23.90 30.19
C PRO A 234 74.84 -25.14 30.40
N LYS A 235 74.23 -26.34 30.45
CA LYS A 235 74.96 -27.59 30.16
C LYS A 235 74.13 -28.46 29.21
N GLU A 236 74.64 -28.58 27.99
CA GLU A 236 74.23 -29.53 26.97
C GLU A 236 74.62 -30.96 27.35
N ILE A 237 73.78 -31.95 27.04
CA ILE A 237 74.21 -33.26 26.53
C ILE A 237 73.26 -33.70 25.39
N SER A 238 73.91 -33.99 24.27
CA SER A 238 73.56 -34.44 22.92
C SER A 238 72.67 -35.70 22.75
N SER A 239 71.89 -35.75 21.66
CA SER A 239 72.17 -36.66 20.51
C SER A 239 71.29 -36.38 19.27
N ALA A 240 72.01 -36.23 18.15
CA ALA A 240 71.76 -36.26 16.70
C ALA A 240 70.40 -36.75 16.10
N ALA A 241 69.82 -35.94 15.18
CA ALA A 241 69.77 -36.16 13.72
C ALA A 241 68.79 -35.19 12.99
N GLU A 242 69.39 -34.23 12.27
CA GLU A 242 69.07 -33.54 10.99
C GLU A 242 67.69 -33.73 10.32
N GLY A 243 66.99 -32.75 9.71
CA GLY A 243 67.15 -31.32 9.35
C GLY A 243 65.74 -30.80 8.92
N GLU A 244 65.35 -29.53 9.00
CA GLU A 244 65.69 -28.38 8.15
C GLU A 244 65.29 -27.04 8.86
N THR A 245 65.69 -25.92 8.26
CA THR A 245 65.99 -24.59 8.84
C THR A 245 64.80 -23.56 8.85
N PRO A 246 64.96 -22.22 9.03
CA PRO A 246 64.25 -21.46 10.08
C PRO A 246 63.38 -20.28 9.57
N THR A 247 62.13 -20.15 9.98
CA THR A 247 61.30 -18.96 9.66
C THR A 247 60.38 -18.60 10.83
N SER A 248 60.81 -17.68 11.70
CA SER A 248 59.91 -17.10 12.71
C SER A 248 60.21 -15.65 13.07
N ALA A 249 61.20 -15.02 12.43
CA ALA A 249 61.52 -13.59 12.61
C ALA A 249 60.98 -12.67 11.49
N ILE A 250 60.42 -13.25 10.41
CA ILE A 250 59.86 -12.51 9.28
C ILE A 250 58.37 -12.20 9.52
N ASP A 251 57.64 -13.11 10.17
CA ASP A 251 56.18 -13.01 10.34
C ASP A 251 55.74 -11.85 11.25
N THR A 252 56.53 -11.47 12.26
CA THR A 252 56.15 -10.37 13.17
C THR A 252 56.29 -8.99 12.54
N LYS A 253 57.20 -8.80 11.58
CA LYS A 253 57.34 -7.53 10.84
C LYS A 253 56.28 -7.39 9.75
N GLU A 254 55.91 -8.50 9.09
CA GLU A 254 54.82 -8.51 8.10
C GLU A 254 53.45 -8.24 8.75
N GLN A 255 53.21 -8.81 9.93
CA GLN A 255 51.98 -8.52 10.70
C GLN A 255 51.89 -7.06 11.17
N GLU A 256 53.01 -6.42 11.52
CA GLU A 256 53.02 -4.98 11.83
C GLU A 256 52.78 -4.10 10.59
N THR A 257 53.31 -4.48 9.43
CA THR A 257 53.08 -3.74 8.18
C THR A 257 51.63 -3.86 7.72
N ASP A 258 51.01 -5.02 7.88
CA ASP A 258 49.62 -5.26 7.50
C ASP A 258 48.64 -4.49 8.40
N MET A 259 48.94 -4.41 9.70
CA MET A 259 48.16 -3.59 10.63
C MET A 259 48.25 -2.09 10.34
N LYS A 260 49.43 -1.60 9.93
CA LYS A 260 49.62 -0.20 9.51
C LYS A 260 48.91 0.09 8.19
N LEU A 261 48.97 -0.82 7.23
CA LEU A 261 48.26 -0.72 5.95
C LEU A 261 46.75 -0.66 6.16
N PHE A 262 46.21 -1.50 7.04
CA PHE A 262 44.80 -1.53 7.39
C PHE A 262 44.33 -0.22 8.05
N ALA A 263 45.12 0.33 8.97
CA ALA A 263 44.85 1.62 9.60
C ALA A 263 44.84 2.78 8.59
N GLN A 264 45.76 2.78 7.63
CA GLN A 264 45.82 3.78 6.56
C GLN A 264 44.60 3.70 5.64
N LEU A 265 44.12 2.48 5.35
CA LEU A 265 42.94 2.24 4.51
C LEU A 265 41.65 2.73 5.19
N LEU A 266 41.53 2.56 6.52
CA LEU A 266 40.43 3.13 7.30
C LEU A 266 40.44 4.67 7.29
N GLN A 267 41.62 5.28 7.42
CA GLN A 267 41.75 6.73 7.32
C GLN A 267 41.35 7.24 5.93
N GLN A 268 41.76 6.57 4.85
CA GLN A 268 41.36 6.92 3.49
C GLN A 268 39.85 6.78 3.27
N LYS A 269 39.23 5.70 3.76
CA LYS A 269 37.77 5.52 3.69
C LYS A 269 37.02 6.64 4.42
N SER A 270 37.49 7.06 5.60
CA SER A 270 36.87 8.16 6.35
C SER A 270 37.00 9.51 5.61
N LYS A 271 38.13 9.76 4.93
CA LYS A 271 38.34 10.96 4.12
C LYS A 271 37.45 10.98 2.89
N LEU A 272 37.31 9.84 2.20
CA LEU A 272 36.40 9.70 1.05
C LEU A 272 34.94 9.87 1.46
N ALA A 273 34.52 9.34 2.61
CA ALA A 273 33.18 9.53 3.13
C ALA A 273 32.87 11.02 3.41
N LYS A 274 33.82 11.75 4.01
CA LYS A 274 33.70 13.20 4.25
C LYS A 274 33.70 14.01 2.95
N ALA A 275 34.46 13.59 1.94
CA ALA A 275 34.44 14.22 0.62
C ALA A 275 33.09 13.98 -0.09
N ALA A 276 32.54 12.78 0.01
CA ALA A 276 31.25 12.43 -0.57
C ALA A 276 30.09 13.22 0.07
N SER A 277 30.09 13.40 1.40
CA SER A 277 29.08 14.24 2.06
C SER A 277 29.18 15.70 1.62
N LYS A 278 30.41 16.24 1.50
CA LYS A 278 30.61 17.61 1.03
C LYS A 278 30.14 17.83 -0.41
N MET A 279 30.37 16.86 -1.31
CA MET A 279 29.86 16.93 -2.67
C MET A 279 28.33 16.81 -2.73
N ALA A 280 27.71 16.03 -1.85
CA ALA A 280 26.25 15.95 -1.76
C ALA A 280 25.64 17.29 -1.32
N ASP A 281 26.24 17.97 -0.34
CA ASP A 281 25.78 19.28 0.13
C ASP A 281 25.92 20.37 -0.96
N GLU A 282 26.98 20.33 -1.76
CA GLU A 282 27.21 21.27 -2.86
C GLU A 282 26.24 21.06 -4.04
N GLN A 283 25.85 19.81 -4.33
CA GLN A 283 24.81 19.52 -5.32
C GLN A 283 23.41 19.97 -4.86
N VAL A 284 23.12 19.92 -3.55
CA VAL A 284 21.86 20.45 -3.00
C VAL A 284 21.85 21.99 -3.04
N ALA A 285 22.99 22.65 -2.82
CA ALA A 285 23.11 24.10 -2.91
C ALA A 285 22.92 24.63 -4.36
N THR A 286 23.47 23.94 -5.36
CA THR A 286 23.30 24.34 -6.78
C THR A 286 21.87 24.09 -7.29
N ALA A 287 21.18 23.04 -6.81
CA ALA A 287 19.78 22.77 -7.15
C ALA A 287 18.79 23.77 -6.53
N THR A 288 19.12 24.36 -5.38
CA THR A 288 18.28 25.38 -4.72
C THR A 288 18.52 26.80 -5.26
N GLY A 289 19.74 27.12 -5.70
CA GLY A 289 20.06 28.41 -6.33
C GLY A 289 19.41 28.64 -7.71
N ALA A 290 19.13 27.58 -8.47
CA ALA A 290 18.51 27.70 -9.81
C ALA A 290 17.00 28.05 -9.78
N LYS A 291 16.32 27.91 -8.63
CA LYS A 291 14.89 28.27 -8.48
C LYS A 291 14.65 29.74 -8.11
N GLY A 292 15.69 30.50 -7.78
CA GLY A 292 15.57 31.91 -7.35
C GLY A 292 15.64 32.97 -8.45
N LYS A 293 15.92 32.59 -9.72
CA LYS A 293 16.23 33.56 -10.81
C LYS A 293 15.21 33.59 -11.96
N LYS A 294 13.98 33.16 -11.70
CA LYS A 294 12.81 33.40 -12.57
C LYS A 294 11.78 34.23 -11.81
N LYS A 295 12.04 35.54 -11.72
CA LYS A 295 11.05 36.60 -11.49
C LYS A 295 11.49 37.79 -12.30
#